data_AF-A0A6A0ANN8-F1
#
_entry.id   AF-A0A6A0ANN8-F1
#
_cell.length_a   1.000
_cell.length_b   1.000
_cell.length_c   1.000
_cell.angle_alpha   90.00
_cell.angle_beta   90.00
_cell.angle_gamma   90.00
#
_symmetry.space_group_name_H-M   'P 1'
#
loop_
_entity.id
_entity.type
_entity.pdbx_description
1 polymer ?
#
loop_
_entity_poly.entity_id
_entity_poly.type
_entity_poly.pdbx_seq_one_letter_code
_entity_poly.pdbx_strand_id
1 'polypeptide(L)'
;MVVIAHDVDPLELVVWLPALCKKMGVPYCIVKCKARLGAVVHKKNATALAITAVKNEDQREFAKLAESFKSQYNEGARIGWGGHILGPKSQHKHKKRERAVARELAQRATVA
;
A
#
# COMPACT_ATOMS: atom_id res chain seq x y z
N MET A 1 16.44 6.54 4.72
CA MET A 1 15.15 5.82 4.49
C MET A 1 14.02 6.65 5.07
N VAL A 2 12.85 6.67 4.43
CA VAL A 2 11.68 7.47 4.86
C VAL A 2 10.52 6.55 5.26
N VAL A 3 9.91 6.80 6.42
CA VAL A 3 8.75 6.07 6.95
C VAL A 3 7.54 7.00 6.94
N ILE A 4 6.45 6.61 6.30
CA ILE A 4 5.26 7.45 6.07
C ILE A 4 4.06 6.81 6.76
N ALA A 5 3.27 7.58 7.50
CA ALA A 5 2.00 7.10 8.06
C ALA A 5 0.88 7.09 7.01
N HIS A 6 0.00 6.09 7.07
CA HIS A 6 -1.14 5.98 6.14
C HIS A 6 -2.41 6.74 6.59
N ASP A 7 -2.52 7.06 7.88
CA ASP A 7 -3.71 7.60 8.57
C ASP A 7 -3.56 9.09 8.85
N VAL A 8 -2.83 9.77 7.98
CA VAL A 8 -2.65 11.22 8.07
C VAL A 8 -3.90 11.90 7.53
N ASP A 9 -4.38 12.82 8.34
CA ASP A 9 -5.53 13.69 8.06
C ASP A 9 -5.08 15.09 8.47
N PRO A 10 -4.95 16.05 7.53
CA PRO A 10 -5.27 15.99 6.10
C PRO A 10 -4.24 15.22 5.22
N LEU A 11 -4.69 14.50 4.18
CA LEU A 11 -3.85 13.62 3.33
C LEU A 11 -2.83 14.37 2.46
N GLU A 12 -3.14 15.63 2.14
CA GLU A 12 -2.34 16.55 1.33
C GLU A 12 -0.91 16.68 1.87
N LEU A 13 -0.73 16.51 3.17
CA LEU A 13 0.58 16.55 3.84
C LEU A 13 1.52 15.44 3.37
N VAL A 14 1.01 14.28 2.97
CA VAL A 14 1.83 13.09 2.65
C VAL A 14 1.68 12.58 1.22
N VAL A 15 0.71 13.07 0.45
CA VAL A 15 0.43 12.58 -0.91
C VAL A 15 1.64 12.72 -1.86
N TRP A 16 2.45 13.75 -1.69
CA TRP A 16 3.62 14.04 -2.53
C TRP A 16 4.89 13.27 -2.12
N LEU A 17 4.96 12.77 -0.88
CA LEU A 17 6.17 12.14 -0.33
C LEU A 17 6.60 10.88 -1.08
N PRO A 18 5.71 9.91 -1.40
CA PRO A 18 6.10 8.72 -2.17
C PRO A 18 6.65 9.08 -3.55
N ALA A 19 6.05 10.07 -4.22
CA ALA A 19 6.49 10.53 -5.54
C ALA A 19 7.89 11.16 -5.47
N LEU A 20 8.17 11.98 -4.45
CA LEU A 20 9.49 12.54 -4.22
C LEU A 20 10.52 11.43 -3.93
N CYS A 21 10.22 10.52 -3.01
CA CYS A 21 11.14 9.45 -2.61
C CYS A 21 11.51 8.57 -3.82
N LYS A 22 10.55 8.27 -4.69
CA LYS A 22 10.79 7.54 -5.93
C LYS A 22 11.69 8.31 -6.91
N LYS A 23 11.43 9.60 -7.11
CA LYS A 23 12.24 10.45 -8.01
C LYS A 23 13.69 10.57 -7.53
N MET A 24 13.89 10.67 -6.22
CA MET A 24 15.22 10.81 -5.61
C MET A 24 15.91 9.47 -5.33
N GLY A 25 15.28 8.32 -5.69
CA GLY A 25 15.86 7.00 -5.44
C GLY A 25 15.97 6.61 -3.96
N VAL A 26 15.24 7.29 -3.07
CA VAL A 26 15.28 7.06 -1.63
C VAL A 26 14.29 5.95 -1.26
N PRO A 27 14.71 4.93 -0.48
CA PRO A 27 13.79 3.89 -0.02
C PRO A 27 12.77 4.48 0.96
N TYR A 28 11.49 4.19 0.72
CA TYR A 28 10.40 4.59 1.60
C TYR A 28 9.52 3.40 1.98
N CYS A 29 8.84 3.51 3.11
CA CYS A 29 7.84 2.53 3.55
C CYS A 29 6.59 3.23 4.10
N ILE A 30 5.44 2.56 3.97
CA ILE A 30 4.15 3.05 4.44
C ILE A 30 3.71 2.21 5.63
N VAL A 31 3.39 2.86 6.75
CA VAL A 31 3.07 2.23 8.03
C VAL A 31 1.65 2.59 8.46
N LYS A 32 0.95 1.59 9.02
CA LYS A 32 -0.47 1.67 9.42
C LYS A 32 -0.81 2.62 10.59
N CYS A 33 0.09 3.41 11.17
CA CYS A 33 -0.32 4.25 12.30
C CYS A 33 0.63 5.42 12.57
N LYS A 34 0.10 6.64 12.50
CA LYS A 34 0.80 7.88 12.85
C LYS A 34 1.10 8.01 14.35
N ALA A 35 0.26 7.41 15.20
CA ALA A 35 0.49 7.40 16.65
C ALA A 35 1.69 6.51 17.01
N ARG A 36 1.86 5.38 16.31
CA ARG A 36 3.03 4.50 16.52
C ARG A 36 4.33 5.17 16.09
N LEU A 37 4.32 5.93 14.99
CA LEU A 37 5.46 6.77 14.62
C LEU A 37 5.70 7.88 15.65
N GLY A 38 4.63 8.48 16.18
CA GLY A 38 4.69 9.47 17.26
C GLY A 38 5.39 8.93 18.51
N ALA A 39 5.06 7.70 18.93
CA ALA A 39 5.64 7.07 20.11
C ALA A 39 7.17 6.94 20.03
N VAL A 40 7.73 6.68 18.85
CA VAL A 40 9.19 6.58 18.61
C VAL A 40 9.89 7.92 18.87
N VAL A 41 9.22 9.04 18.59
CA VAL A 41 9.76 10.39 18.75
C VAL A 41 9.20 11.12 19.98
N HIS A 42 8.56 10.39 20.90
CA HIS A 42 7.92 10.93 22.11
C HIS A 42 6.90 12.04 21.83
N LYS A 43 6.13 11.91 20.73
CA LYS A 43 5.01 12.79 20.37
C LYS A 43 3.72 11.99 20.29
N LYS A 44 2.58 12.68 20.36
CA LYS A 44 1.27 12.04 20.16
C LYS A 44 1.16 11.42 18.77
N ASN A 45 1.57 12.14 17.73
CA ASN A 45 1.50 11.71 16.33
C ASN A 45 2.76 12.18 15.56
N ALA A 46 3.17 11.41 14.55
CA ALA A 46 4.14 11.82 13.54
C ALA A 46 3.67 11.38 12.15
N THR A 47 3.76 12.29 11.17
CA THR A 47 3.30 12.04 9.79
C THR A 47 4.32 11.26 8.97
N ALA A 48 5.60 11.61 9.09
CA ALA A 48 6.71 10.89 8.50
C ALA A 48 7.95 10.97 9.40
N LEU A 49 8.82 9.97 9.29
CA LEU A 49 10.12 9.92 9.94
C LEU A 49 11.21 9.63 8.90
N ALA A 50 12.38 10.22 9.08
CA ALA A 50 13.53 9.97 8.21
C ALA A 50 14.73 9.53 9.05
N ILE A 51 15.37 8.45 8.61
CA ILE A 51 16.63 7.97 9.19
C ILE A 51 17.75 8.47 8.29
N THR A 52 18.63 9.31 8.88
CA THR A 52 19.76 9.96 8.21
C THR A 52 21.08 9.27 8.50
N ALA A 53 21.31 8.85 9.75
CA ALA A 53 22.52 8.18 10.20
C ALA A 53 22.16 6.97 11.06
N VAL A 54 22.99 5.93 10.98
CA VAL A 54 22.86 4.66 11.70
C VAL A 54 24.22 4.33 12.30
N LYS A 55 24.23 3.71 13.48
CA LYS A 55 25.47 3.22 14.10
C LYS A 55 26.01 2.04 13.28
N ASN A 56 27.32 1.78 13.37
CA ASN A 56 27.94 0.71 12.59
C ASN A 56 27.37 -0.69 12.93
N GLU A 57 26.98 -0.90 14.20
CA GLU A 57 26.37 -2.13 14.71
C GLU A 57 25.05 -2.48 13.98
N ASP A 58 24.22 -1.47 13.70
CA ASP A 58 22.88 -1.64 13.12
C ASP A 58 22.89 -1.53 11.58
N GLN A 59 24.04 -1.21 10.98
CA GLN A 59 24.13 -0.87 9.55
C GLN A 59 23.73 -2.04 8.65
N ARG A 60 24.04 -3.28 9.05
CA ARG A 60 23.69 -4.49 8.29
C ARG A 60 22.18 -4.73 8.28
N GLU A 61 21.52 -4.58 9.42
CA GLU A 61 20.07 -4.77 9.54
C GLU A 61 19.33 -3.67 8.78
N PHE A 62 19.80 -2.43 8.88
CA PHE A 62 19.26 -1.30 8.16
C PHE A 62 19.36 -1.49 6.64
N ALA A 63 20.49 -1.99 6.12
CA ALA A 63 20.67 -2.26 4.70
C ALA A 63 19.65 -3.28 4.18
N LYS A 64 19.41 -4.37 4.93
CA LYS A 64 18.40 -5.39 4.60
C LYS A 64 16.99 -4.80 4.54
N LEU A 65 16.62 -3.94 5.48
CA LEU A 65 15.33 -3.26 5.48
C LEU A 65 15.20 -2.31 4.28
N ALA A 66 16.23 -1.51 4.01
CA ALA A 66 16.23 -0.56 2.92
C ALA A 66 16.07 -1.24 1.55
N GLU A 67 16.74 -2.37 1.34
CA GLU A 67 16.64 -3.16 0.11
C GLU A 67 15.23 -3.77 -0.08
N SER A 68 14.70 -4.39 0.99
CA SER A 68 13.34 -4.94 0.99
C SER A 68 12.28 -3.89 0.63
N PHE A 69 12.36 -2.70 1.25
CA PHE A 69 11.40 -1.64 0.97
C PHE A 69 11.58 -0.99 -0.39
N LYS A 70 12.82 -0.90 -0.90
CA LYS A 70 13.07 -0.40 -2.25
C LYS A 70 12.42 -1.30 -3.30
N SER A 71 12.58 -2.62 -3.15
CA SER A 71 11.92 -3.62 -4.01
C SER A 71 10.39 -3.52 -3.91
N GLN A 72 9.86 -3.41 -2.69
CA GLN A 72 8.41 -3.40 -2.46
C GLN A 72 7.70 -2.11 -2.92
N TYR A 73 8.31 -0.93 -2.69
CA TYR A 73 7.63 0.35 -2.88
C TYR A 73 8.17 1.17 -4.06
N ASN A 74 9.49 1.25 -4.25
CA ASN A 74 10.07 2.08 -5.32
C ASN A 74 9.95 1.40 -6.69
N GLU A 75 10.28 0.11 -6.74
CA GLU A 75 10.34 -0.72 -7.96
C GLU A 75 9.08 -1.55 -8.20
N GLY A 76 8.24 -1.70 -7.17
CA GLY A 76 6.97 -2.43 -7.23
C GLY A 76 5.96 -1.87 -8.23
N ALA A 77 4.91 -2.67 -8.48
CA ALA A 77 3.84 -2.34 -9.41
C ALA A 77 3.22 -0.96 -9.10
N ARG A 78 2.92 -0.19 -10.17
CA ARG A 78 2.24 1.09 -10.05
C ARG A 78 0.91 0.91 -9.31
N ILE A 79 0.65 1.82 -8.38
CA ILE A 79 -0.58 1.88 -7.60
C ILE A 79 -1.76 1.97 -8.58
N GLY A 80 -2.59 0.94 -8.60
CA GLY A 80 -3.84 0.92 -9.37
C GLY A 80 -4.93 1.72 -8.65
N TRP A 81 -6.03 1.97 -9.36
CA TRP A 81 -7.22 2.54 -8.75
C TRP A 81 -7.83 1.53 -7.78
N GLY A 82 -7.57 1.74 -6.49
CA GLY A 82 -8.19 0.95 -5.42
C GLY A 82 -9.64 1.36 -5.22
N GLY A 83 -10.49 0.42 -4.82
CA GLY A 83 -11.92 0.65 -4.60
C GLY A 83 -12.78 -0.30 -5.41
N HIS A 84 -14.03 0.08 -5.65
CA HIS A 84 -15.03 -0.71 -6.42
C HIS A 84 -15.34 -2.12 -5.88
N ILE A 85 -14.96 -2.42 -4.64
CA ILE A 85 -15.36 -3.67 -3.99
C ILE A 85 -16.83 -3.55 -3.58
N LEU A 86 -17.71 -4.22 -4.33
CA LEU A 86 -19.14 -4.28 -4.04
C LEU A 86 -19.39 -4.89 -2.66
N GLY A 87 -20.45 -4.46 -1.97
CA GLY A 87 -20.86 -5.10 -0.72
C GLY A 87 -21.26 -6.57 -0.92
N PRO A 88 -21.19 -7.41 0.14
CA PRO A 88 -21.42 -8.86 0.04
C PRO A 88 -22.76 -9.22 -0.62
N LYS A 89 -23.84 -8.50 -0.26
CA LYS A 89 -25.18 -8.72 -0.84
C LYS A 89 -25.21 -8.50 -2.36
N SER A 90 -24.52 -7.47 -2.85
CA SER A 90 -24.44 -7.17 -4.27
C SER A 90 -23.58 -8.22 -4.99
N GLN A 91 -22.42 -8.59 -4.42
CA GLN A 91 -21.57 -9.65 -4.96
C GLN A 91 -22.33 -10.97 -5.11
N HIS A 92 -23.14 -11.37 -4.11
CA HIS A 92 -23.96 -12.58 -4.19
C HIS A 92 -25.01 -12.51 -5.31
N LYS A 93 -25.65 -11.35 -5.51
CA LYS A 93 -26.61 -11.14 -6.60
C LYS A 93 -25.93 -11.24 -7.97
N HIS A 94 -24.77 -10.58 -8.14
CA HIS A 94 -23.98 -10.64 -9.36
C HIS A 94 -23.51 -12.07 -9.65
N LYS A 95 -22.97 -12.79 -8.66
CA LYS A 95 -22.55 -14.19 -8.80
C LYS A 95 -23.71 -15.13 -9.19
N LYS A 96 -24.91 -14.92 -8.62
CA LYS A 96 -26.10 -15.70 -9.00
C LYS A 96 -26.51 -15.43 -10.45
N ARG A 97 -26.45 -14.16 -10.88
CA ARG A 97 -26.74 -13.75 -12.26
C ARG A 97 -25.71 -14.32 -13.24
N GLU A 98 -24.42 -14.20 -12.94
CA GLU A 98 -23.33 -14.76 -13.74
C GLU A 98 -23.46 -16.28 -13.90
N ARG A 99 -23.79 -17.00 -12.82
CA ARG A 99 -24.02 -18.45 -12.89
C ARG A 99 -25.22 -18.82 -13.76
N ALA A 100 -26.30 -18.05 -13.71
CA ALA A 100 -27.47 -18.28 -14.56
C ALA A 100 -27.13 -18.05 -16.04
N VAL A 101 -26.46 -16.94 -16.35
CA VAL A 101 -26.01 -16.61 -17.72
C VAL A 101 -25.01 -17.64 -18.25
N ALA A 102 -24.05 -18.08 -17.44
CA ALA A 102 -23.10 -19.11 -17.83
C ALA A 102 -23.77 -20.45 -18.13
N ARG A 103 -24.81 -20.82 -17.34
CA ARG A 103 -25.61 -22.03 -17.60
C ARG A 103 -26.35 -21.93 -18.93
N GLU A 104 -26.96 -20.78 -19.22
CA GLU A 104 -27.68 -20.53 -20.48
C GLU A 104 -26.74 -20.56 -21.69
N LEU A 105 -25.58 -19.90 -21.60
CA LEU A 105 -24.55 -19.92 -22.65
C LEU A 105 -24.00 -21.33 -22.90
N ALA A 106 -23.74 -22.10 -21.84
CA ALA A 106 -23.28 -23.48 -21.98
C ALA A 106 -24.32 -24.37 -22.67
N GLN A 107 -25.60 -24.23 -22.31
CA GLN A 107 -26.70 -24.96 -22.95
C GLN A 107 -26.85 -24.56 -24.43
N ARG A 108 -26.69 -23.27 -24.75
CA ARG A 108 -26.75 -22.76 -26.13
C ARG A 108 -25.57 -23.24 -26.97
N ALA A 109 -24.38 -23.37 -26.39
CA ALA A 109 -23.18 -23.86 -27.07
C ALA A 109 -23.21 -25.38 -27.35
N THR A 110 -23.96 -26.16 -26.57
CA THR A 110 -24.12 -27.61 -26.80
C THR A 110 -25.17 -27.96 -27.85
N VAL A 111 -26.02 -27.01 -28.25
CA VAL A 111 -27.14 -27.22 -29.20
C VAL A 111 -26.80 -26.70 -30.61
N ALA A 112 -25.71 -25.93 -30.75
CA ALA A 112 -25.12 -25.53 -32.03
C ALA A 112 -24.00 -26.51 -32.41
#